data_AF-A0A544VQ98-F1
#
_entry.id   AF-A0A544VQ98-F1
#
_cell.length_a   1.000
_cell.length_b   1.000
_cell.length_c   1.000
_cell.angle_alpha   90.00
_cell.angle_beta   90.00
_cell.angle_gamma   90.00
#
_symmetry.space_group_name_H-M   'P 1'
#
loop_
_entity.id
_entity.type
_entity.pdbx_description
1 polymer ?
#
loop_
_entity_poly.entity_id
_entity_poly.type
_entity_poly.pdbx_seq_one_letter_code
_entity_poly.pdbx_strand_id
1 'polypeptide(L)' 'FMHCLPALHNSETTVGARIAAQYPFLANGVEVTDDVFESPANIAFEQAENRMHTIKAVLVAALS' A
#
# COMPACT_ATOMS: atom_id res chain seq x y z
N PHE A 1 -2.49 10.69 0.62
CA PHE A 1 -2.02 9.60 -0.24
C PHE A 1 -2.89 8.38 -0.02
N MET A 2 -3.22 7.66 -1.09
CA MET A 2 -4.02 6.44 -1.10
C MET A 2 -3.36 5.45 -2.04
N HIS A 3 -3.35 4.17 -1.66
CA HIS A 3 -2.79 3.09 -2.47
C HIS A 3 -3.44 1.76 -2.11
N CYS A 4 -3.80 0.97 -3.11
CA CYS A 4 -4.24 -0.40 -2.89
C CYS A 4 -3.01 -1.27 -2.57
N LEU A 5 -2.88 -1.73 -1.33
CA LEU A 5 -1.74 -2.54 -0.88
C LEU A 5 -1.62 -3.89 -1.63
N PRO A 6 -0.40 -4.46 -1.76
CA PRO A 6 0.88 -3.99 -1.19
C PRO A 6 1.51 -2.83 -1.98
N ALA A 7 2.39 -2.08 -1.32
CA ALA A 7 3.19 -0.99 -1.90
C ALA A 7 4.70 -1.26 -1.74
N LEU A 8 5.52 -0.91 -2.73
CA LEU A 8 6.98 -0.92 -2.68
C LEU A 8 7.48 0.49 -2.30
N HIS A 9 7.26 0.85 -1.03
CA HIS A 9 7.67 2.16 -0.49
C HIS A 9 9.09 2.18 0.07
N ASN A 10 9.70 1.01 0.30
CA ASN A 10 11.07 0.89 0.81
C ASN A 10 11.72 -0.46 0.38
N SER A 11 12.90 -0.74 0.93
CA SER A 11 13.71 -1.93 0.62
C SER A 11 13.59 -3.07 1.64
N GLU A 12 12.64 -3.04 2.57
CA GLU A 12 12.55 -4.00 3.68
C GLU A 12 11.98 -5.37 3.26
N THR A 13 11.35 -5.45 2.08
CA THR A 13 10.85 -6.71 1.53
C THR A 13 11.89 -7.40 0.65
N THR A 14 11.80 -8.72 0.48
CA THR A 14 12.68 -9.48 -0.42
C THR A 14 12.69 -8.93 -1.86
N VAL A 15 11.54 -8.44 -2.33
CA VAL A 15 11.42 -7.83 -3.67
C VAL A 15 12.03 -6.42 -3.66
N GLY A 16 11.72 -5.60 -2.65
CA GLY A 16 12.29 -4.26 -2.49
C GLY A 16 13.82 -4.27 -2.43
N ALA A 17 14.41 -5.15 -1.62
CA ALA A 17 15.86 -5.30 -1.51
C ALA A 17 16.53 -5.67 -2.85
N ARG A 18 15.90 -6.55 -3.64
CA ARG A 18 16.40 -6.92 -4.98
C ARG A 18 16.33 -5.75 -5.96
N ILE A 19 15.26 -4.95 -5.91
CA ILE A 19 15.10 -3.76 -6.75
C ILE A 19 16.16 -2.73 -6.38
N ALA A 20 16.35 -2.44 -5.10
CA ALA A 20 17.36 -1.49 -4.64
C ALA A 20 18.80 -1.91 -5.03
N ALA A 21 19.10 -3.22 -5.03
CA ALA A 21 20.40 -3.72 -5.47
C ALA A 21 20.66 -3.47 -6.98
N GLN A 22 19.62 -3.55 -7.82
CA GLN A 22 19.72 -3.30 -9.26
C GLN A 22 19.62 -1.81 -9.60
N TYR A 23 18.81 -1.08 -8.83
CA TYR A 23 18.47 0.33 -9.03
C TYR A 23 18.59 1.08 -7.70
N PRO A 24 19.82 1.48 -7.30
CA PRO A 24 20.05 2.07 -5.98
C PRO A 24 19.23 3.34 -5.68
N PHE A 25 18.84 4.10 -6.71
CA PHE A 25 18.01 5.29 -6.57
C PHE A 25 16.54 4.99 -6.21
N LEU A 26 16.10 3.72 -6.32
CA LEU A 26 14.76 3.27 -5.91
C LEU A 26 14.72 2.70 -4.48
N ALA A 27 15.82 2.81 -3.72
CA ALA A 27 15.89 2.23 -2.38
C ALA A 27 14.89 2.83 -1.38
N ASN A 28 14.51 4.10 -1.56
CA ASN A 28 13.56 4.84 -0.71
C ASN A 28 12.11 4.81 -1.25
N GLY A 29 11.81 3.89 -2.16
CA GLY A 29 10.49 3.70 -2.74
C GLY A 29 10.46 3.72 -4.26
N VAL A 30 9.53 2.94 -4.82
CA VAL A 30 9.38 2.72 -6.26
C VAL A 30 8.23 3.55 -6.83
N GLU A 31 7.00 3.26 -6.44
CA GLU A 31 5.80 4.01 -6.86
C GLU A 31 5.40 5.12 -5.88
N VAL A 32 5.85 5.00 -4.62
CA VAL A 32 5.66 5.98 -3.56
C VAL A 32 6.91 5.94 -2.68
N THR A 33 7.37 7.10 -2.22
CA THR A 33 8.52 7.14 -1.29
C THR A 33 8.09 6.79 0.13
N ASP A 34 9.03 6.27 0.91
CA ASP A 34 8.81 5.96 2.33
C ASP A 34 8.32 7.20 3.11
N ASP A 35 8.88 8.37 2.80
CA ASP A 35 8.49 9.65 3.41
C ASP A 35 7.00 9.98 3.22
N VAL A 36 6.42 9.64 2.06
CA VAL A 36 4.98 9.86 1.80
C VAL A 36 4.16 8.74 2.42
N PHE A 37 4.64 7.49 2.34
CA PHE A 37 3.94 6.32 2.85
C PHE A 37 3.81 6.34 4.38
N GLU A 38 4.86 6.73 5.11
CA GLU A 38 4.83 6.81 6.58
C GLU A 38 4.33 8.18 7.10
N SER A 39 3.96 9.10 6.21
CA SER A 39 3.41 10.40 6.61
C SER A 39 1.96 10.30 7.12
N PRO A 40 1.50 11.26 7.96
CA PRO A 40 0.09 11.38 8.34
C PRO A 40 -0.86 11.61 7.15
N ALA A 41 -0.33 11.96 5.98
CA ALA A 41 -1.13 12.09 4.78
C ALA A 41 -1.50 10.74 4.16
N ASN A 42 -0.85 9.62 4.55
CA ASN A 42 -1.19 8.29 4.05
C ASN A 42 -2.41 7.71 4.76
N ILE A 43 -3.47 7.42 4.00
CA ILE A 43 -4.69 6.78 4.48
C ILE A 43 -4.89 5.37 3.88
N ALA A 44 -3.84 4.77 3.31
CA ALA A 44 -3.91 3.44 2.68
C ALA A 44 -4.35 2.32 3.65
N PHE A 45 -4.06 2.46 4.94
CA PHE A 45 -4.50 1.50 5.97
C PHE A 45 -6.00 1.59 6.25
N GLU A 46 -6.55 2.81 6.38
CA GLU A 46 -8.01 3.02 6.47
C GLU A 46 -8.71 2.54 5.19
N GLN A 47 -8.11 2.80 4.03
CA GLN A 47 -8.60 2.27 2.75
C GLN A 47 -8.61 0.72 2.74
N ALA A 48 -7.57 0.07 3.28
CA ALA A 48 -7.48 -1.38 3.35
C ALA A 48 -8.53 -1.98 4.30
N GLU A 49 -8.78 -1.35 5.45
CA GLU A 49 -9.85 -1.73 6.38
C GLU A 49 -11.23 -1.61 5.71
N ASN A 50 -11.48 -0.49 5.02
CA ASN A 50 -12.74 -0.23 4.32
C ASN A 50 -13.08 -1.28 3.25
N ARG A 51 -12.10 -2.03 2.74
CA ARG A 51 -12.35 -3.18 1.85
C ARG A 51 -13.30 -4.20 2.47
N MET A 52 -13.17 -4.50 3.77
CA MET A 52 -14.05 -5.46 4.46
C MET A 52 -15.47 -4.90 4.57
N HIS A 53 -15.60 -3.63 4.95
CA HIS A 53 -16.90 -2.97 5.11
C HIS A 53 -17.67 -2.91 3.78
N THR A 54 -17.01 -2.55 2.69
CA THR A 54 -17.65 -2.51 1.37
C THR A 54 -18.05 -3.90 0.88
N ILE A 55 -17.20 -4.92 1.07
CA ILE A 55 -17.56 -6.32 0.75
C ILE A 55 -18.79 -6.76 1.55
N LYS A 56 -18.84 -6.44 2.84
CA LYS A 56 -20.00 -6.74 3.70
C LYS A 56 -21.27 -6.06 3.18
N ALA A 57 -21.20 -4.79 2.81
CA ALA A 57 -22.35 -4.06 2.28
C ALA A 57 -22.89 -4.69 0.98
N VAL A 58 -21.99 -5.10 0.08
CA VAL A 58 -22.36 -5.82 -1.15
C VAL A 58 -23.04 -7.15 -0.84
N LEU A 59 -22.50 -7.93 0.10
CA LEU A 59 -23.08 -9.21 0.49
C LEU A 59 -24.46 -9.06 1.13
N VAL A 60 -24.66 -8.06 1.99
CA VAL A 60 -25.98 -7.74 2.55
C VAL A 60 -26.92 -7.38 1.42
N ALA A 61 -26.60 -6.38 0.59
CA ALA A 61 -27.47 -5.92 -0.49
C ALA A 61 -27.85 -7.02 -1.51
N ALA A 62 -27.00 -8.04 -1.69
CA ALA A 62 -27.26 -9.14 -2.62
C ALA A 62 -28.01 -10.32 -2.00
N LEU A 63 -27.94 -10.52 -0.68
CA LEU A 63 -28.41 -11.74 0.00
C LEU A 63 -29.48 -11.50 1.08
N SER A 64 -29.85 -10.25 1.37
CA SER A 64 -30.95 -9.87 2.26
C SER A 64 -32.10 -9.24 1.49
#